data_AF-A0AAE1FRG8-F1
#
_entry.id   AF-A0AAE1FRG8-F1
#
_cell.length_a   1.000
_cell.length_b   1.000
_cell.length_c   1.000
_cell.angle_alpha   90.00
_cell.angle_beta   90.00
_cell.angle_gamma   90.00
#
_symmetry.space_group_name_H-M   'P 1'
#
loop_
_entity.id
_entity.type
_entity.pdbx_description
1 polymer ?
#
loop_
_entity_poly.entity_id
_entity_poly.type
_entity_poly.pdbx_seq_one_letter_code
_entity_poly.pdbx_strand_id
1 'polypeptide(L)'
;MDRRNVQKVAQRARMVGMHEAGLSPHQIAADLGVHETTVYRWLKRWEEEGDLTDHRRPGPARKTTAEEDRRLQEYIEAQPFSNAVAARRDLQLPVTSETNVWANIVNVWEPEEERTRQQLLNHMMREWEVLRRKPQIIHNHVTSLSDRLRDVIANNGLWTKY
;
A
#
# COMPACT_ATOMS: atom_id res chain seq x y z
N MET A 1 13.16 5.87 18.69
CA MET A 1 11.93 6.69 18.52
C MET A 1 12.23 7.78 17.50
N ASP A 2 11.41 7.99 16.46
CA ASP A 2 11.64 9.05 15.44
C ASP A 2 11.66 10.43 16.13
N ARG A 3 12.71 11.23 15.89
CA ARG A 3 12.91 12.57 16.47
C ARG A 3 11.70 13.50 16.20
N ARG A 4 11.02 13.32 15.07
CA ARG A 4 9.80 14.07 14.73
C ARG A 4 8.61 13.68 15.60
N ASN A 5 8.53 12.43 16.03
CA ASN A 5 7.45 11.96 16.91
C ASN A 5 7.66 12.50 18.33
N VAL A 6 8.90 12.50 18.82
CA VAL A 6 9.26 13.08 20.13
C VAL A 6 8.88 14.56 20.19
N GLN A 7 9.18 15.34 19.13
CA GLN A 7 8.80 16.76 19.07
C GLN A 7 7.28 16.98 19.10
N LYS A 8 6.50 16.12 18.41
CA LYS A 8 5.04 16.20 18.42
C LYS A 8 4.46 15.90 19.80
N VAL A 9 4.93 14.83 20.45
CA VAL A 9 4.49 14.47 21.81
C VAL A 9 4.84 15.61 22.79
N ALA A 10 6.04 16.17 22.70
CA ALA A 10 6.42 17.32 23.53
C ALA A 10 5.53 18.56 23.27
N GLN A 11 5.16 18.83 22.02
CA GLN A 11 4.24 19.94 21.70
C GLN A 11 2.84 19.70 22.29
N ARG A 12 2.33 18.47 22.24
CA ARG A 12 1.03 18.10 22.83
C ARG A 12 1.06 18.17 24.36
N ALA A 13 2.15 17.72 24.98
CA ALA A 13 2.35 17.82 26.42
C ALA A 13 2.36 19.29 26.89
N ARG A 14 2.96 20.20 26.10
CA ARG A 14 2.86 21.64 26.37
C ARG A 14 1.42 22.15 26.30
N MET A 15 0.62 21.71 25.33
CA MET A 15 -0.80 22.10 25.26
C MET A 15 -1.55 21.71 26.53
N VAL A 16 -1.39 20.45 26.97
CA VAL A 16 -2.00 19.93 28.20
C VAL A 16 -1.54 20.72 29.43
N GLY A 17 -0.23 20.88 29.62
CA GLY A 17 0.30 21.59 30.78
C GLY A 17 -0.13 23.06 30.85
N MET A 18 -0.25 23.76 29.70
CA MET A 18 -0.78 25.13 29.67
C MET A 18 -2.27 25.17 30.01
N HIS A 19 -3.04 24.16 29.57
CA HIS A 19 -4.46 24.07 29.92
C HIS A 19 -4.68 23.77 31.40
N GLU A 20 -3.89 22.88 31.99
CA GLU A 20 -3.88 22.59 33.43
C GLU A 20 -3.47 23.81 34.26
N ALA A 21 -2.64 24.69 33.70
CA ALA A 21 -2.29 25.99 34.28
C ALA A 21 -3.40 27.05 34.13
N GLY A 22 -4.55 26.71 33.55
CA GLY A 22 -5.73 27.56 33.43
C GLY A 22 -5.81 28.41 32.16
N LEU A 23 -4.94 28.20 31.17
CA LEU A 23 -5.02 28.93 29.90
C LEU A 23 -6.17 28.38 29.05
N SER A 24 -6.86 29.29 28.35
CA SER A 24 -7.89 28.92 27.39
C SER A 24 -7.28 28.29 26.13
N PRO A 25 -7.99 27.37 25.44
CA PRO A 25 -7.52 26.78 24.18
C PRO A 25 -7.10 27.81 23.12
N HIS A 26 -7.77 28.97 23.10
CA HIS A 26 -7.43 30.09 22.22
C HIS A 26 -6.05 30.70 22.54
N GLN A 27 -5.76 30.96 23.82
CA GLN A 27 -4.44 31.47 24.25
C GLN A 27 -3.33 30.46 23.95
N ILE A 28 -3.57 29.18 24.25
CA ILE A 28 -2.61 28.09 23.99
C ILE A 28 -2.30 28.00 22.49
N ALA A 29 -3.32 28.14 21.63
CA ALA A 29 -3.16 28.12 20.18
C ALA A 29 -2.28 29.27 19.68
N ALA A 30 -2.55 30.49 20.18
CA ALA A 30 -1.76 31.69 19.86
C ALA A 30 -0.30 31.55 20.32
N ASP A 31 -0.07 31.10 21.55
CA ASP A 31 1.27 30.99 22.13
C ASP A 31 2.13 29.90 21.46
N LEU A 32 1.51 28.79 21.03
CA LEU A 32 2.21 27.67 20.41
C LEU A 32 2.23 27.72 18.87
N GLY A 33 1.59 28.72 18.26
CA GLY A 33 1.50 28.86 16.81
C GLY A 33 0.77 27.70 16.12
N VAL A 34 -0.26 27.14 16.77
CA VAL A 34 -1.07 26.03 16.25
C VAL A 34 -2.51 26.44 16.09
N HIS A 35 -3.28 25.72 15.25
CA HIS A 35 -4.70 25.99 15.11
C HIS A 35 -5.48 25.55 16.36
N GLU A 36 -6.49 26.34 16.77
CA GLU A 36 -7.29 26.09 17.97
C GLU A 36 -7.95 24.69 17.98
N THR A 37 -8.42 24.21 16.82
CA THR A 37 -8.97 22.83 16.71
C THR A 37 -7.95 21.74 17.01
N THR A 38 -6.65 22.00 16.82
CA THR A 38 -5.59 21.06 17.20
C THR A 38 -5.47 20.97 18.71
N VAL A 39 -5.56 22.11 19.40
CA VAL A 39 -5.54 22.16 20.87
C VAL A 39 -6.76 21.42 21.42
N TYR A 40 -7.97 21.75 20.98
CA TYR A 40 -9.20 21.07 21.40
C TYR A 40 -9.12 19.55 21.21
N ARG A 41 -8.67 19.08 20.04
CA ARG A 41 -8.57 17.65 19.75
C ARG A 41 -7.64 16.94 20.74
N TRP A 42 -6.50 17.54 21.07
CA TRP A 42 -5.52 16.91 21.97
C TRP A 42 -5.91 17.00 23.44
N LEU A 43 -6.55 18.09 23.87
CA LEU A 43 -7.11 18.20 25.23
C LEU A 43 -8.21 17.17 25.45
N LYS A 44 -9.18 17.09 24.53
CA LYS A 44 -10.24 16.09 24.58
C LYS A 44 -9.68 14.67 24.63
N ARG A 45 -8.71 14.37 23.78
CA ARG A 45 -8.08 13.04 23.76
C ARG A 45 -7.30 12.73 25.04
N TRP A 46 -6.64 13.73 25.64
CA TRP A 46 -5.97 13.58 26.93
C TRP A 46 -6.98 13.25 28.04
N GLU A 47 -8.11 13.94 28.07
CA GLU A 47 -9.20 13.69 29.02
C GLU A 47 -9.82 12.29 28.84
N GLU A 48 -9.98 11.83 27.60
CA GLU A 48 -10.59 10.53 27.27
C GLU A 48 -9.63 9.34 27.42
N GLU A 49 -8.36 9.48 27.01
CA GLU A 49 -7.42 8.36 26.85
C GLU A 49 -6.17 8.45 27.75
N GLY A 50 -5.82 9.63 28.26
CA GLY A 50 -4.55 9.85 28.97
C GLY A 50 -3.30 9.58 28.11
N ASP A 51 -3.43 9.66 26.79
CA ASP A 51 -2.33 9.40 25.84
C ASP A 51 -2.16 10.52 24.81
N LEU A 52 -0.90 10.91 24.59
CA LEU A 52 -0.48 11.94 23.64
C LEU A 52 0.24 11.36 22.43
N THR A 53 0.39 10.05 22.33
CA THR A 53 1.01 9.39 21.18
C THR A 53 0.04 9.27 20.01
N ASP A 54 0.55 9.16 18.79
CA ASP A 54 -0.30 8.87 17.64
C ASP A 54 -0.81 7.43 17.73
N HIS A 55 -2.11 7.22 17.52
CA HIS A 55 -2.65 5.86 17.40
C HIS A 55 -1.92 5.10 16.30
N ARG A 56 -1.71 3.80 16.54
CA ARG A 56 -1.23 2.92 15.49
C ARG A 56 -2.27 2.90 14.38
N ARG A 57 -1.95 3.53 13.24
CA ARG A 57 -2.79 3.47 12.06
C ARG A 57 -2.89 2.00 11.64
N PRO A 58 -4.09 1.44 11.42
CA PRO A 58 -4.19 0.13 10.83
C PRO A 58 -3.43 0.15 9.50
N GLY A 59 -2.55 -0.84 9.32
CA GLY A 59 -1.85 -1.02 8.06
C GLY A 59 -2.84 -1.35 6.93
N PRO A 60 -2.35 -1.45 5.69
CA PRO A 60 -3.15 -1.99 4.60
C PRO A 60 -3.77 -3.33 4.99
N ALA A 61 -5.01 -3.58 4.55
CA ALA A 61 -5.62 -4.89 4.71
C ALA A 61 -4.71 -5.96 4.10
N ARG A 62 -4.58 -7.11 4.77
CA ARG A 62 -3.77 -8.22 4.26
C ARG A 62 -4.41 -8.74 2.97
N LYS A 63 -3.57 -9.00 1.96
CA LYS A 63 -4.02 -9.63 0.70
C LYS A 63 -4.24 -11.14 0.82
N THR A 64 -3.70 -11.76 1.87
CA THR A 64 -3.87 -13.18 2.19
C THR A 64 -4.65 -13.35 3.50
N THR A 65 -5.46 -14.39 3.52
CA THR A 65 -6.15 -14.92 4.69
C THR A 65 -5.22 -15.80 5.52
N ALA A 66 -5.58 -16.07 6.77
CA ALA A 66 -4.82 -16.98 7.63
C ALA A 66 -4.76 -18.42 7.07
N GLU A 67 -5.78 -18.84 6.32
CA GLU A 67 -5.80 -20.15 5.66
C GLU A 67 -4.81 -20.21 4.50
N GLU A 68 -4.76 -19.17 3.67
CA GLU A 68 -3.82 -19.06 2.57
C GLU A 68 -2.36 -19.01 3.06
N ASP A 69 -2.10 -18.33 4.17
CA ASP A 69 -0.78 -18.31 4.80
C ASP A 69 -0.37 -19.71 5.30
N ARG A 70 -1.30 -20.49 5.88
CA ARG A 70 -1.03 -21.88 6.28
C ARG A 70 -0.69 -22.75 5.08
N ARG A 71 -1.48 -22.67 4.01
CA ARG A 71 -1.21 -23.39 2.76
C ARG A 71 0.13 -23.00 2.14
N LEU A 72 0.54 -21.74 2.27
CA LEU A 72 1.85 -21.26 1.83
C LEU A 72 2.99 -21.89 2.65
N GLN A 73 2.82 -21.97 3.98
CA GLN A 73 3.80 -22.62 4.85
C GLN A 73 3.95 -24.10 4.51
N GLU A 74 2.85 -24.85 4.42
CA GLU A 74 2.85 -26.26 4.06
C GLU A 74 3.51 -26.51 2.68
N TYR A 75 3.25 -25.63 1.70
CA TYR A 75 3.84 -25.74 0.37
C TYR A 75 5.37 -25.51 0.40
N ILE A 76 5.85 -24.53 1.15
CA ILE A 76 7.29 -24.25 1.29
C ILE A 76 7.98 -25.37 2.06
N GLU A 77 7.35 -25.92 3.09
CA GLU A 77 7.88 -27.06 3.85
C GLU A 77 7.97 -28.32 2.97
N ALA A 78 6.96 -28.58 2.15
CA ALA A 78 6.96 -29.70 1.21
C ALA A 78 7.94 -29.49 0.04
N GLN A 79 8.20 -28.23 -0.36
CA GLN A 79 9.07 -27.87 -1.47
C GLN A 79 10.00 -26.71 -1.08
N PRO A 80 11.06 -26.98 -0.29
CA PRO A 80 11.93 -25.91 0.27
C PRO A 80 12.65 -25.07 -0.78
N PHE A 81 12.85 -25.62 -1.99
CA PHE A 81 13.49 -24.95 -3.12
C PHE A 81 12.50 -24.35 -4.12
N SER A 82 11.19 -24.37 -3.81
CA SER A 82 10.18 -23.69 -4.61
C SER A 82 10.34 -22.17 -4.49
N ASN A 83 9.87 -21.43 -5.50
CA ASN A 83 9.87 -19.97 -5.48
C ASN A 83 8.46 -19.41 -5.27
N ALA A 84 8.36 -18.15 -4.83
CA ALA A 84 7.09 -17.49 -4.53
C ALA A 84 6.12 -17.45 -5.74
N VAL A 85 6.64 -17.48 -6.97
CA VAL A 85 5.82 -17.51 -8.18
C VAL A 85 5.16 -18.88 -8.36
N ALA A 86 5.90 -19.97 -8.12
CA ALA A 86 5.37 -21.33 -8.13
C ALA A 86 4.34 -21.54 -7.02
N ALA A 87 4.65 -21.10 -5.78
CA ALA A 87 3.71 -21.16 -4.66
C ALA A 87 2.40 -20.42 -4.95
N ARG A 88 2.47 -19.19 -5.48
CA ARG A 88 1.28 -18.42 -5.87
C ARG A 88 0.45 -19.15 -6.93
N ARG A 89 1.12 -19.67 -7.97
CA ARG A 89 0.47 -20.39 -9.08
C ARG A 89 -0.24 -21.65 -8.57
N ASP A 90 0.47 -22.46 -7.80
CA ASP A 90 0.01 -23.79 -7.39
C ASP A 90 -1.06 -23.69 -6.29
N LEU A 91 -1.00 -22.66 -5.44
CA LEU A 91 -1.98 -22.40 -4.39
C LEU A 91 -3.15 -21.51 -4.84
N GLN A 92 -3.09 -20.95 -6.05
CA GLN A 92 -4.07 -20.02 -6.63
C GLN A 92 -4.35 -18.80 -5.72
N LEU A 93 -3.31 -18.24 -5.11
CA LEU A 93 -3.47 -17.15 -4.16
C LEU A 93 -4.01 -15.87 -4.84
N PRO A 94 -4.99 -15.17 -4.24
CA PRO A 94 -5.59 -13.93 -4.76
C PRO A 94 -4.69 -12.71 -4.54
N VAL A 95 -3.38 -12.91 -4.50
CA VAL A 95 -2.42 -11.82 -4.48
C VAL A 95 -2.26 -11.32 -5.91
N THR A 96 -2.69 -10.07 -6.14
CA THR A 96 -2.39 -9.35 -7.37
C THR A 96 -0.87 -9.21 -7.49
N SER A 97 -0.23 -10.14 -8.21
CA SER A 97 0.83 -9.72 -9.09
C SER A 97 0.13 -8.87 -10.12
N GLU A 98 0.34 -7.57 -10.10
CA GLU A 98 -0.13 -6.73 -11.20
C GLU A 98 0.21 -7.42 -12.52
N THR A 99 -0.84 -7.67 -13.30
CA THR A 99 -0.89 -8.56 -14.44
C THR A 99 0.28 -8.30 -15.38
N ASN A 100 1.35 -9.08 -15.23
CA ASN A 100 2.62 -8.68 -15.81
C ASN A 100 2.74 -9.15 -17.25
N VAL A 101 1.77 -8.86 -18.12
CA VAL A 101 2.07 -8.78 -19.55
C VAL A 101 3.27 -7.86 -19.71
N TRP A 102 3.27 -6.72 -18.98
CA TRP A 102 4.39 -5.81 -18.96
C TRP A 102 5.68 -6.38 -18.34
N ALA A 103 5.70 -6.95 -17.12
CA ALA A 103 6.96 -7.55 -16.68
C ALA A 103 7.35 -8.85 -17.40
N ASN A 104 6.43 -9.60 -18.02
CA ASN A 104 6.84 -10.69 -18.91
C ASN A 104 7.58 -10.13 -20.11
N ILE A 105 7.07 -9.06 -20.72
CA ILE A 105 7.74 -8.33 -21.81
C ILE A 105 9.09 -7.79 -21.34
N VAL A 106 9.14 -7.08 -20.21
CA VAL A 106 10.38 -6.48 -19.69
C VAL A 106 11.42 -7.53 -19.28
N ASN A 107 11.00 -8.69 -18.75
CA ASN A 107 11.92 -9.75 -18.34
C ASN A 107 12.62 -10.44 -19.52
N VAL A 108 12.06 -10.37 -20.72
CA VAL A 108 12.67 -10.93 -21.94
C VAL A 108 13.23 -9.84 -22.85
N TRP A 109 13.23 -8.59 -22.38
CA TRP A 109 13.69 -7.45 -23.13
C TRP A 109 15.20 -7.27 -22.98
N GLU A 110 15.91 -7.19 -24.12
CA GLU A 110 17.35 -6.91 -24.18
C GLU A 110 17.57 -5.48 -24.70
N PRO A 111 17.73 -4.49 -23.80
CA PRO A 111 17.77 -3.07 -24.16
C PRO A 111 19.00 -2.68 -24.99
N GLU A 112 20.04 -3.52 -25.02
CA GLU A 112 21.24 -3.26 -25.82
C GLU A 112 21.01 -3.45 -27.33
N GLU A 113 20.02 -4.26 -27.71
CA GLU A 113 19.67 -4.60 -29.09
C GLU A 113 18.51 -3.73 -29.63
N GLU A 114 17.58 -3.31 -28.75
CA GLU A 114 16.35 -2.61 -29.11
C GLU A 114 16.39 -1.12 -28.75
N ARG A 115 17.20 -0.35 -29.47
CA ARG A 115 17.50 1.06 -29.15
C ARG A 115 16.52 2.09 -29.71
N THR A 116 15.54 1.66 -30.51
CA THR A 116 14.55 2.55 -31.14
C THR A 116 13.13 2.22 -30.69
N ARG A 117 12.26 3.24 -30.71
CA ARG A 117 10.83 3.08 -30.42
C ARG A 117 10.17 1.99 -31.28
N GLN A 118 10.56 1.88 -32.55
CA GLN A 118 9.99 0.87 -33.44
C GLN A 118 10.42 -0.54 -33.05
N GLN A 119 11.68 -0.74 -32.64
CA GLN A 119 12.16 -2.03 -32.16
C GLN A 119 11.44 -2.46 -30.89
N LEU A 120 11.26 -1.54 -29.93
CA LEU A 120 10.49 -1.80 -28.72
C LEU A 120 9.03 -2.17 -29.04
N LEU A 121 8.38 -1.45 -29.97
CA LEU A 121 7.01 -1.78 -30.37
C LEU A 121 6.92 -3.17 -31.02
N ASN A 122 7.87 -3.51 -31.89
CA ASN A 122 7.93 -4.83 -32.52
C ASN A 122 8.13 -5.95 -31.49
N HIS A 123 8.99 -5.73 -30.51
CA HIS A 123 9.21 -6.63 -29.38
C HIS A 123 7.94 -6.83 -28.56
N MET A 124 7.32 -5.73 -28.13
CA MET A 124 6.07 -5.77 -27.37
C MET A 124 4.99 -6.55 -28.11
N MET A 125 4.85 -6.35 -29.43
CA MET A 125 3.90 -7.09 -30.25
C MET A 125 4.23 -8.58 -30.35
N ARG A 126 5.50 -8.94 -30.52
CA ARG A 126 5.95 -10.33 -30.59
C ARG A 126 5.63 -11.06 -29.28
N GLU A 127 6.00 -10.47 -28.16
CA GLU A 127 5.73 -11.05 -26.85
C GLU A 127 4.23 -11.10 -26.54
N TRP A 128 3.46 -10.09 -26.95
CA TRP A 128 2.00 -10.13 -26.87
C TRP A 128 1.39 -11.31 -27.63
N GLU A 129 1.89 -11.63 -28.83
CA GLU A 129 1.42 -12.79 -29.61
C GLU A 129 1.67 -14.13 -28.89
N VAL A 130 2.75 -14.22 -28.11
CA VAL A 130 3.03 -15.40 -27.27
C VAL A 130 2.10 -15.43 -26.06
N LEU A 131 1.94 -14.30 -25.38
CA LEU A 131 1.18 -14.19 -24.14
C LEU A 131 -0.32 -14.35 -24.37
N ARG A 132 -0.88 -13.83 -25.47
CA ARG A 132 -2.30 -13.94 -25.78
C ARG A 132 -2.77 -15.37 -26.08
N ARG A 133 -1.84 -16.27 -26.43
CA ARG A 133 -2.11 -17.70 -26.65
C ARG A 133 -2.21 -18.48 -25.33
N LYS A 134 -1.89 -17.85 -24.20
CA LYS A 134 -1.97 -18.46 -22.86
C LYS A 134 -3.31 -18.04 -22.21
N PRO A 135 -4.33 -18.92 -22.17
CA PRO A 135 -5.69 -18.56 -21.72
C PRO A 135 -5.73 -17.96 -20.31
N GLN A 136 -4.87 -18.43 -19.42
CA GLN A 136 -4.71 -17.94 -18.05
C GLN A 136 -4.22 -16.49 -17.99
N ILE A 137 -3.38 -16.05 -18.93
CA ILE A 137 -2.86 -14.67 -18.95
C ILE A 137 -3.98 -13.71 -19.38
N ILE A 138 -4.74 -14.08 -20.42
CA ILE A 138 -5.88 -13.30 -20.88
C ILE A 138 -6.97 -13.24 -19.81
N HIS A 139 -7.32 -14.37 -19.19
CA HIS A 139 -8.30 -14.42 -18.11
C HIS A 139 -7.89 -13.50 -16.95
N ASN A 140 -6.64 -13.61 -16.46
CA ASN A 140 -6.14 -12.78 -15.37
C ASN A 140 -6.09 -11.29 -15.74
N HIS A 141 -5.79 -10.96 -17.00
CA HIS A 141 -5.78 -9.59 -17.48
C HIS A 141 -7.19 -8.98 -17.51
N VAL A 142 -8.16 -9.69 -18.06
CA VAL A 142 -9.56 -9.24 -18.15
C VAL A 142 -10.19 -9.09 -16.76
N THR A 143 -9.97 -10.08 -15.88
CA THR A 143 -10.48 -10.04 -14.51
C THR A 143 -9.85 -8.89 -13.72
N SER A 144 -8.52 -8.72 -13.79
CA SER A 144 -7.83 -7.62 -13.11
C SER A 144 -8.23 -6.24 -13.63
N LEU A 145 -8.44 -6.08 -14.94
CA LEU A 145 -8.94 -4.82 -15.49
C LEU A 145 -10.35 -4.52 -14.97
N SER A 146 -11.21 -5.53 -14.89
CA SER A 146 -12.56 -5.38 -14.35
C SER A 146 -12.55 -4.94 -12.89
N ASP A 147 -11.68 -5.53 -12.06
CA ASP A 147 -11.52 -5.15 -10.66
C ASP A 147 -10.94 -3.74 -10.52
N ARG A 148 -9.92 -3.37 -11.31
CA ARG A 148 -9.35 -2.02 -11.32
C ARG A 148 -10.37 -0.97 -11.75
N LEU A 149 -11.21 -1.26 -12.74
CA LEU A 149 -12.27 -0.36 -13.15
C LEU A 149 -13.29 -0.15 -12.03
N ARG A 150 -13.65 -1.21 -11.28
CA ARG A 150 -14.47 -1.08 -10.08
C ARG A 150 -13.79 -0.22 -9.02
N ASP A 151 -12.50 -0.42 -8.79
CA ASP A 151 -11.73 0.38 -7.82
C ASP A 151 -11.65 1.86 -8.22
N VAL A 152 -11.45 2.17 -9.51
CA VAL A 152 -11.45 3.55 -10.01
C VAL A 152 -12.83 4.19 -9.83
N ILE A 153 -13.91 3.46 -10.13
CA ILE A 153 -15.29 3.94 -9.90
C ILE A 153 -15.52 4.18 -8.40
N ALA A 154 -15.14 3.24 -7.54
CA ALA A 154 -15.27 3.35 -6.09
C ALA A 154 -14.45 4.52 -5.50
N ASN A 155 -13.33 4.87 -6.14
CA ASN A 155 -12.49 6.00 -5.77
C ASN A 155 -12.83 7.31 -6.52
N ASN A 156 -14.02 7.43 -7.13
CA ASN A 156 -14.46 8.63 -7.86
C ASN A 156 -13.47 9.10 -8.94
N GLY A 157 -12.82 8.17 -9.63
CA GLY A 157 -11.85 8.47 -10.68
C GLY A 157 -10.44 8.81 -10.18
N LEU A 158 -10.18 8.74 -8.86
CA LEU A 158 -8.84 8.93 -8.31
C LEU A 158 -7.95 7.70 -8.57
N TRP A 159 -6.65 7.95 -8.67
CA TRP A 159 -5.63 6.92 -8.91
C TRP A 159 -5.74 5.79 -7.87
N THR A 160 -5.86 4.56 -8.37
CA THR A 160 -5.75 3.35 -7.57
C THR A 160 -4.27 3.06 -7.26
N LYS A 161 -3.96 2.66 -6.03
CA LYS A 161 -2.59 2.31 -5.64
C LYS A 161 -2.22 0.94 -6.20
N TYR A 162 -1.18 0.93 -7.02
CA TYR A 162 -0.46 -0.25 -7.49
C TYR A 162 0.53 -0.74 -6.42
#